data_AF-A0A4U3B7J9-F1
#
_entry.id   AF-A0A4U3B7J9-F1
#
_cell.length_a   1.000
_cell.length_b   1.000
_cell.length_c   1.000
_cell.angle_alpha   90.00
_cell.angle_beta   90.00
_cell.angle_gamma   90.00
#
_symmetry.space_group_name_H-M   'P 1'
#
loop_
_entity.id
_entity.type
_entity.pdbx_description
1 polymer ?
#
loop_
_entity_poly.entity_id
_entity_poly.type
_entity_poly.pdbx_seq_one_letter_code
_entity_poly.pdbx_strand_id
1 'polypeptide(L)' 'ELLKDDKARWNALAEAEKILIGQDAAISPTYQQSTAYLEKPYVKGIANHTFGGDFSYKWAYVTKK' A
#
# COMPACT_ATOMS: atom_id res chain seq x y z
N GLU A 1 24.28 -8.77 -7.57
CA GLU A 1 23.97 -10.16 -7.18
C GLU A 1 22.58 -10.29 -6.53
N LEU A 2 22.20 -9.38 -5.62
CA LEU A 2 20.88 -9.38 -4.97
C LEU A 2 19.65 -9.41 -5.91
N LEU A 3 19.73 -8.87 -7.13
CA LEU A 3 18.62 -8.95 -8.10
C LEU A 3 18.26 -10.38 -8.52
N LYS A 4 19.18 -11.35 -8.37
CA LYS A 4 18.99 -12.74 -8.79
C LYS A 4 18.64 -13.68 -7.63
N ASP A 5 18.76 -13.22 -6.39
CA ASP A 5 18.46 -13.99 -5.17
C ASP A 5 17.46 -13.21 -4.30
N ASP A 6 16.20 -13.65 -4.35
CA ASP A 6 15.12 -12.99 -3.64
C ASP A 6 15.28 -13.02 -2.12
N LYS A 7 15.84 -14.09 -1.55
CA LYS A 7 16.03 -14.20 -0.09
C LYS A 7 17.12 -13.25 0.38
N ALA A 8 18.25 -13.23 -0.33
CA ALA A 8 19.33 -12.31 -0.02
C ALA A 8 18.86 -10.85 -0.16
N ARG A 9 18.09 -10.53 -1.21
CA ARG A 9 17.53 -9.19 -1.43
C ARG A 9 16.57 -8.77 -0.31
N TRP A 10 15.67 -9.66 0.09
CA TRP A 10 14.71 -9.38 1.15
C TRP A 10 15.42 -9.08 2.48
N ASN A 11 16.39 -9.92 2.84
CA ASN A 11 17.18 -9.71 4.06
C ASN A 11 17.96 -8.38 4.02
N ALA A 12 18.52 -8.03 2.87
CA ALA A 12 19.23 -6.76 2.70
C ALA A 12 18.29 -5.54 2.86
N LEU A 13 17.05 -5.61 2.36
CA LEU A 13 16.06 -4.53 2.54
C LEU A 13 15.66 -4.37 4.01
N ALA A 14 15.44 -5.48 4.73
CA ALA A 14 15.13 -5.43 6.16
C ALA A 14 16.28 -4.84 6.97
N GLU A 15 17.54 -5.14 6.61
CA GLU A 15 18.70 -4.55 7.28
C GLU A 15 18.82 -3.04 6.99
N ALA A 16 18.55 -2.62 5.75
CA ALA A 16 18.54 -1.21 5.38
C ALA A 16 17.50 -0.40 6.17
N GLU A 17 16.30 -0.95 6.40
CA GLU A 17 15.26 -0.30 7.22
C GLU A 17 15.73 -0.10 8.68
N LYS A 18 16.40 -1.11 9.28
CA LYS A 18 16.94 -0.99 10.64
C LYS A 18 17.99 0.10 10.76
N ILE A 19 18.86 0.25 9.75
CA ILE A 19 19.85 1.32 9.73
C ILE A 19 19.14 2.67 9.67
N LEU A 20 18.21 2.85 8.72
CA LEU A 20 17.51 4.10 8.48
C LEU A 20 16.71 4.61 9.69
N ILE A 21 15.93 3.73 10.32
CA ILE A 21 14.98 4.08 11.38
C ILE A 21 15.56 3.82 12.77
N GLY A 22 16.28 2.72 12.94
CA GLY A 22 16.75 2.26 14.25
C GLY A 22 18.11 2.81 14.67
N GLN A 23 19.06 2.91 13.74
CA GLN A 23 20.44 3.35 14.05
C GLN A 23 20.62 4.83 13.80
N ASP A 24 20.26 5.29 12.59
CA ASP A 24 20.50 6.68 12.16
C ASP A 24 19.33 7.61 12.52
N ALA A 25 18.16 7.05 12.83
CA ALA A 25 16.92 7.77 13.13
C ALA A 25 16.62 8.91 12.14
N ALA A 26 16.95 8.70 10.85
CA ALA A 26 16.88 9.74 9.82
C ALA A 26 15.43 10.17 9.55
N ILE A 27 14.47 9.26 9.75
CA ILE A 27 13.03 9.52 9.72
C ILE A 27 12.36 8.80 10.89
N SER A 28 11.26 9.37 11.38
CA SER A 28 10.42 8.77 12.43
C SER A 28 9.02 8.49 11.87
N PRO A 29 8.67 7.21 11.61
CA PRO A 29 7.32 6.84 11.22
C PRO A 29 6.33 7.12 12.35
N THR A 30 5.20 7.75 12.04
CA THR A 30 4.18 8.11 13.04
C THR A 30 2.94 7.21 12.96
N TYR A 31 2.45 6.95 11.74
CA TYR A 31 1.31 6.06 11.50
C TYR A 31 1.34 5.52 10.06
N GLN A 32 0.67 4.40 9.84
CA GLN A 32 0.34 3.90 8.51
C GLN A 32 -1.07 4.39 8.13
N GLN A 33 -1.18 5.10 7.01
CA GLN A 33 -2.43 5.74 6.61
C GLN A 33 -3.51 4.72 6.25
N SER A 34 -4.73 5.01 6.69
CA SER A 34 -5.97 4.37 6.23
C SER A 34 -7.06 5.43 6.10
N THR A 35 -8.06 5.17 5.26
CA THR A 35 -9.12 6.14 4.96
C THR A 35 -10.48 5.50 5.20
N ALA A 36 -11.28 6.10 6.08
CA ALA A 36 -12.69 5.75 6.24
C ALA A 36 -13.53 6.58 5.25
N TYR A 37 -14.46 5.93 4.55
CA TYR A 37 -15.37 6.59 3.62
C TYR A 37 -16.75 5.94 3.65
N LEU A 38 -17.77 6.69 3.21
CA LEU A 38 -19.13 6.20 3.07
C LEU A 38 -19.41 5.90 1.60
N GLU A 39 -19.76 4.65 1.32
CA GLU A 39 -20.20 4.21 -0.01
C GLU A 39 -21.70 3.89 0.03
N LYS A 40 -22.46 4.43 -0.93
CA LYS A 40 -23.88 4.12 -1.04
C LYS A 40 -24.03 2.61 -1.32
N PRO A 41 -24.94 1.91 -0.64
CA PRO A 41 -25.04 0.45 -0.75
C PRO A 41 -25.47 -0.03 -2.15
N TYR A 42 -26.00 0.86 -3.00
CA TYR A 42 -26.36 0.59 -4.39
C TYR A 42 -25.24 0.85 -5.41
N VAL A 43 -24.12 1.43 -4.99
CA VAL A 43 -22.92 1.56 -5.83
C VAL A 43 -22.09 0.29 -5.62
N LYS A 44 -21.64 -0.32 -6.72
CA LYS A 44 -20.89 -1.58 -6.72
C LYS A 44 -19.80 -1.54 -7.77
N GLY A 45 -18.78 -2.40 -7.60
CA GLY A 45 -17.73 -2.61 -8.60
C GLY A 45 -16.64 -1.53 -8.65
N ILE A 46 -16.54 -0.67 -7.63
CA ILE A 46 -15.36 0.19 -7.45
C ILE A 46 -14.20 -0.71 -7.02
N ALA A 47 -13.11 -0.71 -7.78
CA ALA A 47 -11.89 -1.44 -7.41
C ALA A 47 -10.96 -0.53 -6.61
N ASN A 48 -10.59 -0.95 -5.40
CA ASN A 48 -9.61 -0.30 -4.54
C ASN A 48 -8.25 -1.00 -4.70
N HIS A 49 -7.23 -0.26 -5.12
CA HIS A 49 -5.91 -0.83 -5.38
C HIS A 49 -5.00 -0.71 -4.17
N THR A 50 -4.18 -1.74 -3.91
CA THR A 50 -3.22 -1.74 -2.80
C THR A 50 -1.96 -0.92 -3.09
N PHE A 51 -1.72 -0.56 -4.35
CA PHE A 51 -0.63 0.28 -4.80
C PHE A 51 -1.02 1.00 -6.11
N GLY A 52 -0.36 2.11 -6.41
CA GLY A 52 -0.66 2.91 -7.60
C GLY A 52 -1.78 3.92 -7.34
N GLY A 53 -2.72 4.06 -8.26
CA GLY A 53 -3.86 4.96 -8.09
C GLY A 53 -4.93 4.36 -7.17
N ASP A 54 -5.64 5.19 -6.40
CA ASP A 54 -6.54 4.73 -5.35
C ASP A 54 -7.70 3.85 -5.86
N PHE A 55 -8.43 4.32 -6.87
CA PHE A 55 -9.65 3.66 -7.35
C PHE A 55 -9.71 3.53 -8.87
N SER A 56 -10.23 2.39 -9.33
CA SER A 56 -10.68 2.23 -10.72
C SER A 56 -12.20 2.13 -10.79
N TYR A 57 -12.79 2.99 -11.62
CA TYR A 57 -14.25 3.03 -11.86
C TYR A 57 -14.70 2.27 -13.11
N LYS A 58 -13.77 1.64 -13.85
CA LYS A 58 -14.08 0.90 -15.09
C LYS A 58 -15.18 -0.15 -14.92
N TRP A 59 -15.23 -0.79 -13.75
CA TRP A 59 -16.21 -1.83 -13.42
C TRP A 59 -17.32 -1.34 -12.48
N ALA A 60 -17.37 -0.04 -12.21
CA ALA A 60 -18.35 0.52 -11.30
C ALA A 60 -19.74 0.60 -11.97
N TYR A 61 -20.79 0.26 -11.21
CA TYR A 61 -22.18 0.33 -11.65
C TYR A 61 -23.12 0.62 -10.49
N VAL A 62 -24.35 1.03 -10.83
CA VAL A 62 -25.42 1.36 -9.88
C VAL A 62 -26.54 0.33 -10.01
N THR A 63 -26.89 -0.34 -8.90
CA THR A 63 -27.90 -1.42 -8.89
C THR A 63 -29.34 -0.94 -8.73
N LYS A 64 -29.56 0.29 -8.23
CA LYS A 64 -30.89 0.85 -8.00
C LYS A 64 -30.84 2.37 -8.20
N LYS A 65 -31.81 2.92 -8.94
CA LYS A 65 -32.07 4.37 -8.99
C LYS A 65 -32.91 4.79 -7.78
#